data_AF-A0A2D6L754-F1
#
_entry.id   AF-A0A2D6L754-F1
#
_cell.length_a   1.000
_cell.length_b   1.000
_cell.length_c   1.000
_cell.angle_alpha   90.00
_cell.angle_beta   90.00
_cell.angle_gamma   90.00
#
_symmetry.space_group_name_H-M   'P 1'
#
loop_
_entity.id
_entity.type
_entity.pdbx_description
1 polymer ?
#
loop_
_entity_poly.entity_id
_entity_poly.type
_entity_poly.pdbx_seq_one_letter_code
_entity_poly.pdbx_strand_id
1 'polypeptide(L)'
;MTYFVIIAFLSLIGFAVTYYMYETTRVHKKMSCPLGHDCMKVVESKYGRLFFVRNEVWGIAVYLTVFFGSILAEVTTGDPSYFFQLIVILAIIPAAVMSLMLTFIQFAVLKKYCFWCMVANIINFVIFILVM
;
A
#
# COMPACT_ATOMS: atom_id res chain seq x y z
N MET A 1 -20.57 6.54 -3.61
CA MET A 1 -21.15 5.28 -3.10
C MET A 1 -20.92 4.08 -4.04
N THR A 2 -20.54 4.24 -5.32
CA THR A 2 -20.49 3.07 -6.23
C THR A 2 -19.18 2.25 -6.21
N TYR A 3 -18.06 2.80 -5.70
CA TYR A 3 -16.74 2.15 -5.82
C TYR A 3 -16.10 1.71 -4.50
N PHE A 4 -16.70 1.99 -3.34
CA PHE A 4 -16.10 1.68 -2.04
C PHE A 4 -15.97 0.18 -1.77
N VAL A 5 -16.89 -0.65 -2.28
CA VAL A 5 -16.77 -2.11 -2.21
C VAL A 5 -15.52 -2.58 -2.96
N ILE A 6 -15.27 -2.03 -4.16
CA ILE A 6 -14.09 -2.36 -4.96
C ILE A 6 -12.81 -1.89 -4.23
N ILE A 7 -12.82 -0.67 -3.68
CA ILE A 7 -11.71 -0.15 -2.88
C ILE A 7 -11.42 -1.03 -1.67
N ALA A 8 -12.47 -1.51 -0.96
CA ALA A 8 -12.33 -2.43 0.15
C ALA A 8 -11.66 -3.76 -0.29
N PHE A 9 -12.11 -4.34 -1.41
CA PHE A 9 -11.46 -5.54 -1.97
C PHE A 9 -9.99 -5.30 -2.34
N LEU A 10 -9.68 -4.19 -3.01
CA LEU A 10 -8.29 -3.84 -3.35
C LEU A 10 -7.43 -3.63 -2.11
N SER A 11 -7.98 -3.00 -1.07
CA SER A 11 -7.26 -2.77 0.18
C SER A 11 -6.96 -4.07 0.93
N LEU A 12 -7.83 -5.08 0.86
CA LEU A 12 -7.54 -6.43 1.38
C LEU A 12 -6.38 -7.09 0.64
N ILE A 13 -6.34 -6.96 -0.69
CA ILE A 13 -5.23 -7.49 -1.49
C ILE A 13 -3.93 -6.76 -1.13
N GLY A 14 -3.97 -5.42 -1.03
CA GLY A 14 -2.83 -4.61 -0.61
C GLY A 14 -2.33 -4.96 0.79
N PHE A 15 -3.26 -5.18 1.72
CA PHE A 15 -2.95 -5.67 3.06
C PHE A 15 -2.26 -7.04 3.01
N ALA A 16 -2.78 -8.01 2.26
CA ALA A 16 -2.17 -9.32 2.14
C ALA A 16 -0.73 -9.25 1.57
N VAL A 17 -0.50 -8.39 0.58
CA VAL A 17 0.83 -8.16 -0.01
C VAL A 17 1.79 -7.56 1.01
N THR A 18 1.38 -6.49 1.70
CA THR A 18 2.23 -5.81 2.69
C THR A 18 2.46 -6.66 3.93
N TYR A 19 1.47 -7.43 4.35
CA TYR A 19 1.58 -8.40 5.44
C TYR A 19 2.55 -9.54 5.09
N TYR A 20 2.47 -10.08 3.86
CA TYR A 20 3.44 -11.07 3.38
C TYR A 20 4.87 -10.52 3.42
N MET A 21 5.08 -9.29 2.95
CA MET A 21 6.39 -8.62 3.01
C MET A 21 6.87 -8.41 4.46
N TYR A 22 5.96 -8.02 5.35
CA TYR A 22 6.25 -7.83 6.77
C TYR A 22 6.73 -9.13 7.41
N GLU A 23 5.96 -10.21 7.25
CA GLU A 23 6.25 -11.51 7.86
C GLU A 23 7.54 -12.12 7.29
N THR A 24 7.72 -12.08 5.97
CA THR A 24 8.93 -12.61 5.33
C THR A 24 10.19 -11.90 5.78
N THR A 25 10.16 -10.58 5.92
CA THR A 25 11.33 -9.85 6.41
C THR A 25 11.52 -10.01 7.92
N ARG A 26 10.44 -10.10 8.71
CA ARG A 26 10.52 -10.34 10.15
C ARG A 26 11.27 -11.63 10.44
N VAL A 27 10.99 -12.69 9.67
CA VAL A 27 11.63 -14.01 9.81
C VAL A 27 12.95 -14.10 9.02
N HIS A 28 13.42 -12.99 8.42
CA HIS A 28 14.66 -12.92 7.62
C HIS A 28 14.73 -14.01 6.53
N LYS A 29 13.56 -14.42 6.01
CA LYS A 29 13.45 -15.42 4.95
C LYS A 29 13.61 -14.75 3.60
N LYS A 30 14.24 -15.45 2.65
CA LYS A 30 14.26 -15.01 1.25
C LYS A 30 12.85 -14.75 0.75
N MET A 31 12.56 -13.53 0.34
CA MET A 31 11.31 -13.20 -0.33
C MET A 31 11.22 -13.95 -1.66
N SER A 32 10.08 -14.58 -1.90
CA SER A 32 9.79 -15.19 -3.21
C SER A 32 9.55 -14.05 -4.21
N CYS A 33 10.45 -13.87 -5.18
CA CYS A 33 10.34 -12.82 -6.20
C CYS A 33 10.07 -13.50 -7.56
N PRO A 34 8.85 -13.44 -8.11
CA PRO A 34 8.50 -14.14 -9.36
C PRO A 34 9.33 -13.69 -10.56
N LEU A 35 9.82 -12.45 -10.52
CA LEU A 35 10.67 -11.86 -11.55
C LEU A 35 12.16 -12.28 -11.44
N GLY A 36 12.51 -13.19 -10.53
CA GLY A 36 13.88 -13.67 -10.32
C GLY A 36 14.85 -12.62 -9.76
N HIS A 37 14.36 -11.44 -9.37
CA HIS A 37 15.16 -10.37 -8.80
C HIS A 37 15.31 -10.51 -7.29
N ASP A 38 16.31 -9.83 -6.72
CA ASP A 38 16.54 -9.83 -5.27
C ASP A 38 15.63 -8.80 -4.58
N CYS A 39 14.34 -9.14 -4.47
CA CYS A 39 13.33 -8.34 -3.78
C CYS A 39 13.80 -7.93 -2.36
N MET A 40 14.59 -8.79 -1.69
CA MET A 40 15.08 -8.55 -0.33
C MET A 40 16.05 -7.36 -0.26
N LYS A 41 16.93 -7.19 -1.26
CA LYS A 41 17.83 -6.02 -1.34
C LYS A 41 17.09 -4.70 -1.43
N VAL A 42 15.89 -4.67 -2.01
CA VAL A 42 15.06 -3.46 -2.09
C VAL A 42 14.47 -3.15 -0.71
N VAL A 43 13.91 -4.16 -0.05
CA VAL A 43 13.23 -4.02 1.24
C VAL A 43 14.21 -3.73 2.40
N GLU A 44 15.40 -4.31 2.38
CA GLU A 44 16.45 -4.06 3.39
C GLU A 44 17.29 -2.81 3.10
N SER A 45 17.06 -2.15 1.96
CA SER A 45 17.80 -0.94 1.59
C SER A 45 17.54 0.21 2.57
N LYS A 46 18.38 1.25 2.51
CA LYS A 46 18.16 2.50 3.25
C LYS A 46 16.77 3.11 2.99
N TYR A 47 16.21 2.87 1.80
CA TYR A 47 14.90 3.40 1.39
C TYR A 47 13.73 2.48 1.74
N GLY A 48 13.99 1.25 2.21
CA GLY A 48 12.96 0.35 2.74
C GLY A 48 12.42 0.78 4.12
N ARG A 49 12.99 1.85 4.69
CA ARG A 49 12.54 2.49 5.92
C ARG A 49 12.30 3.97 5.68
N LEU A 50 11.10 4.44 5.97
CA LEU A 50 10.75 5.86 6.01
C LEU A 50 10.47 6.26 7.46
N PHE A 51 11.13 7.34 7.91
CA PHE A 51 11.06 7.81 9.31
C PHE A 51 11.36 6.70 10.33
N PHE A 52 12.41 5.90 10.09
CA PHE A 52 12.82 4.73 10.90
C PHE A 52 11.82 3.56 10.92
N VAL A 53 10.62 3.74 10.37
CA VAL A 53 9.59 2.70 10.25
C VAL A 53 9.70 2.04 8.88
N ARG A 54 9.53 0.72 8.84
CA ARG A 54 9.62 -0.04 7.59
C ARG A 54 8.41 0.24 6.70
N ASN A 55 8.63 0.35 5.39
CA ASN A 55 7.59 0.81 4.46
C ASN A 55 6.38 -0.12 4.41
N GLU A 56 6.57 -1.42 4.61
CA GLU A 56 5.44 -2.37 4.65
C GLU A 56 4.54 -2.18 5.87
N VAL A 57 5.04 -1.63 6.99
CA VAL A 57 4.21 -1.26 8.14
C VAL A 57 3.33 -0.06 7.82
N TRP A 58 3.87 0.94 7.11
CA TRP A 58 3.07 2.05 6.57
C TRP A 58 1.99 1.56 5.62
N GLY A 59 2.34 0.63 4.73
CA GLY A 59 1.39 -0.01 3.82
C GLY A 59 0.25 -0.71 4.58
N ILE A 60 0.56 -1.50 5.61
CA ILE A 60 -0.45 -2.15 6.46
C ILE A 60 -1.39 -1.12 7.07
N ALA A 61 -0.86 -0.04 7.66
CA ALA A 61 -1.66 1.00 8.28
C ALA A 61 -2.60 1.70 7.28
N VAL A 62 -2.10 2.03 6.09
CA VAL A 62 -2.91 2.64 5.02
C VAL A 62 -4.00 1.68 4.57
N TYR A 63 -3.67 0.42 4.25
CA TYR A 63 -4.66 -0.53 3.73
C TYR A 63 -5.75 -0.87 4.76
N LEU A 64 -5.41 -0.99 6.04
CA LEU A 64 -6.42 -1.14 7.09
C LEU A 64 -7.32 0.09 7.20
N THR A 65 -6.75 1.29 7.16
CA THR A 65 -7.51 2.55 7.23
C THR A 65 -8.46 2.67 6.05
N VAL A 66 -7.99 2.36 4.83
CA VAL A 66 -8.79 2.38 3.60
C VAL A 66 -9.88 1.32 3.65
N PHE A 67 -9.59 0.10 4.13
CA PHE A 67 -10.55 -0.98 4.24
C PHE A 67 -11.72 -0.61 5.17
N PHE A 68 -11.41 -0.24 6.42
CA PHE A 68 -12.43 0.12 7.40
C PHE A 68 -13.15 1.41 7.01
N GLY A 69 -12.42 2.41 6.50
CA GLY A 69 -13.02 3.66 6.02
C GLY A 69 -14.01 3.43 4.88
N SER A 70 -13.68 2.54 3.93
CA SER A 70 -14.57 2.21 2.81
C SER A 70 -15.81 1.45 3.26
N ILE A 71 -15.67 0.47 4.17
CA ILE A 71 -16.83 -0.27 4.71
C ILE A 71 -17.75 0.66 5.51
N LEU A 72 -17.17 1.51 6.36
CA LEU A 72 -17.95 2.44 7.19
C LEU A 72 -18.64 3.50 6.34
N ALA A 73 -17.99 4.00 5.27
CA ALA A 73 -18.60 4.92 4.31
C ALA A 73 -19.81 4.31 3.57
N GLU A 74 -19.81 3.00 3.34
CA GLU A 74 -20.91 2.26 2.69
C GLU A 74 -22.06 1.95 3.66
N VAL A 75 -21.74 1.53 4.88
CA VAL A 75 -22.77 1.14 5.87
C VAL A 75 -23.47 2.36 6.48
N THR A 76 -22.76 3.49 6.57
CA THR A 76 -23.35 4.73 7.09
C THR A 76 -23.96 5.58 5.99
N THR A 77 -25.14 6.14 6.24
CA THR A 77 -25.81 7.10 5.34
C THR A 77 -25.86 8.48 6.00
N GLY A 78 -25.84 9.56 5.19
CA GLY A 78 -25.83 10.94 5.67
C GLY A 78 -24.43 11.48 6.02
N ASP A 79 -24.35 12.44 6.94
CA ASP A 79 -23.12 13.16 7.31
C ASP A 79 -21.94 12.28 7.74
N PRO A 80 -22.12 11.15 8.48
CA PRO A 80 -21.01 10.28 8.86
C PRO A 80 -20.30 9.64 7.66
N SER A 81 -21.02 9.41 6.54
CA SER A 81 -20.43 8.84 5.33
C SER A 81 -19.34 9.77 4.78
N TYR A 82 -19.60 11.08 4.71
CA TYR A 82 -18.64 12.06 4.21
C TYR A 82 -17.35 12.10 5.05
N PHE A 83 -17.47 11.95 6.37
CA PHE A 83 -16.32 11.88 7.26
C PHE A 83 -15.41 10.68 6.96
N PHE A 84 -15.98 9.49 6.74
CA PHE A 84 -15.19 8.30 6.38
C PHE A 84 -14.58 8.41 4.98
N GLN A 85 -15.29 9.00 4.02
CA GLN A 85 -14.74 9.28 2.69
C GLN A 85 -13.52 10.20 2.76
N LEU A 86 -13.61 11.26 3.59
CA LEU A 86 -12.49 12.16 3.81
C LEU A 86 -11.29 11.45 4.43
N ILE A 87 -11.49 10.54 5.39
CA ILE A 87 -10.42 9.73 5.96
C ILE A 87 -9.72 8.88 4.89
N VAL A 88 -10.49 8.23 4.01
CA VAL A 88 -9.92 7.41 2.92
C VAL A 88 -9.10 8.28 1.97
N ILE A 89 -9.60 9.46 1.60
CA ILE A 89 -8.88 10.43 0.74
C ILE A 89 -7.58 10.88 1.42
N LEU A 90 -7.64 11.26 2.69
CA LEU A 90 -6.47 11.71 3.45
C LEU A 90 -5.43 10.61 3.65
N ALA A 91 -5.84 9.34 3.70
CA ALA A 91 -4.92 8.21 3.76
C ALA A 91 -4.27 7.90 2.40
N ILE A 92 -5.02 8.00 1.30
CA ILE A 92 -4.52 7.58 -0.02
C ILE A 92 -3.59 8.60 -0.68
N ILE A 93 -3.83 9.90 -0.49
CA ILE A 93 -2.96 10.96 -1.06
C ILE A 93 -1.48 10.77 -0.66
N PRO A 94 -1.12 10.70 0.64
CA PRO A 94 0.28 10.49 1.03
C PRO A 94 0.79 9.12 0.60
N ALA A 95 -0.06 8.09 0.57
CA ALA A 95 0.32 6.76 0.10
C ALA A 95 0.69 6.75 -1.39
N ALA A 96 -0.07 7.46 -2.24
CA ALA A 96 0.22 7.61 -3.66
C ALA A 96 1.52 8.37 -3.91
N VAL A 97 1.76 9.46 -3.16
CA VAL A 97 3.02 10.23 -3.22
C VAL A 97 4.21 9.36 -2.79
N MET A 98 4.07 8.63 -1.68
CA MET A 98 5.11 7.70 -1.21
C MET A 98 5.38 6.60 -2.25
N SER A 99 4.33 6.03 -2.85
CA SER A 99 4.45 5.04 -3.92
C SER A 99 5.16 5.58 -5.15
N LEU A 100 4.90 6.82 -5.57
CA LEU A 100 5.65 7.48 -6.67
C LEU A 100 7.14 7.60 -6.33
N MET A 101 7.46 8.12 -5.15
CA MET A 101 8.85 8.30 -4.70
C MET A 101 9.58 6.95 -4.63
N LEU A 102 8.96 5.93 -4.06
CA LEU A 102 9.56 4.59 -3.95
C LEU A 102 9.70 3.90 -5.30
N THR A 103 8.77 4.14 -6.23
CA THR A 103 8.91 3.67 -7.62
C THR A 103 10.12 4.33 -8.25
N PHE A 104 10.23 5.66 -8.19
CA PHE A 104 11.37 6.39 -8.74
C PHE A 104 12.70 5.88 -8.17
N ILE A 105 12.78 5.66 -6.85
CA ILE A 105 13.97 5.12 -6.18
C ILE A 105 14.32 3.70 -6.68
N GLN A 106 13.33 2.82 -6.89
CA GLN A 106 13.57 1.47 -7.41
C GLN A 106 14.18 1.49 -8.82
N PHE A 107 13.65 2.32 -9.71
CA PHE A 107 14.10 2.41 -11.11
C PHE A 107 15.39 3.22 -11.28
N ALA A 108 15.49 4.40 -10.67
CA ALA A 108 16.59 5.33 -10.91
C ALA A 108 17.80 5.06 -10.00
N VAL A 109 17.56 4.74 -8.71
CA VAL A 109 18.62 4.66 -7.69
C VAL A 109 19.09 3.22 -7.48
N LEU A 110 18.18 2.31 -7.15
CA LEU A 110 18.56 0.91 -6.84
C LEU A 110 18.81 0.09 -8.09
N LYS A 111 18.12 0.39 -9.21
CA LYS A 111 18.12 -0.43 -10.44
C LYS A 111 17.79 -1.90 -10.14
N LYS A 112 16.88 -2.11 -9.18
CA LYS A 112 16.39 -3.42 -8.73
C LYS A 112 14.87 -3.36 -8.63
N TYR A 113 14.22 -4.46 -9.00
CA TYR A 113 12.77 -4.56 -9.01
C TYR A 113 12.30 -5.44 -7.87
N CYS A 114 11.33 -4.94 -7.10
CA CYS A 114 10.58 -5.75 -6.15
C CYS A 114 9.16 -5.93 -6.67
N PHE A 115 8.81 -7.16 -7.05
CA PHE A 115 7.48 -7.48 -7.59
C PHE A 115 6.36 -7.08 -6.61
N TRP A 116 6.52 -7.43 -5.33
CA TRP A 116 5.53 -7.11 -4.29
C TRP A 116 5.37 -5.60 -4.06
N CYS A 117 6.46 -4.82 -4.11
CA CYS A 117 6.38 -3.37 -4.05
C CYS A 117 5.65 -2.79 -5.27
N MET A 118 5.88 -3.33 -6.47
CA MET A 118 5.17 -2.88 -7.67
C MET A 118 3.67 -3.18 -7.58
N VAL A 119 3.30 -4.38 -7.12
CA VAL A 119 1.89 -4.74 -6.90
C VAL A 119 1.24 -3.78 -5.91
N ALA A 120 1.88 -3.51 -4.77
CA ALA A 120 1.37 -2.55 -3.79
C ALA A 120 1.26 -1.12 -4.37
N ASN A 121 2.23 -0.68 -5.18
CA ASN A 121 2.16 0.63 -5.82
C ASN A 121 1.00 0.72 -6.82
N ILE A 122 0.79 -0.31 -7.64
CA ILE A 122 -0.34 -0.37 -8.59
C ILE A 122 -1.66 -0.31 -7.83
N ILE A 123 -1.80 -1.07 -6.74
CA ILE A 123 -3.01 -1.04 -5.91
C ILE A 123 -3.26 0.37 -5.36
N ASN A 124 -2.25 1.04 -4.82
CA ASN A 124 -2.38 2.42 -4.34
C ASN A 124 -2.83 3.38 -5.44
N PHE A 125 -2.28 3.28 -6.66
CA PHE A 125 -2.73 4.12 -7.77
C PHE A 125 -4.16 3.84 -8.21
N VAL A 126 -4.55 2.56 -8.27
CA VAL A 126 -5.93 2.19 -8.64
C VAL A 126 -6.91 2.70 -7.58
N ILE A 127 -6.60 2.56 -6.29
CA ILE A 127 -7.42 3.12 -5.22
C ILE A 127 -7.48 4.65 -5.32
N PHE A 128 -6.34 5.31 -5.58
CA PHE A 128 -6.31 6.77 -5.76
C PHE A 128 -7.24 7.24 -6.89
N ILE A 129 -7.21 6.56 -8.05
CA ILE A 129 -8.07 6.89 -9.20
C ILE A 129 -9.56 6.60 -8.90
N LEU A 130 -9.87 5.57 -8.11
CA LEU A 130 -11.26 5.24 -7.76
C LEU A 130 -11.86 6.18 -6.70
N VAL A 131 -11.01 6.79 -5.89
CA VAL A 131 -11.40 7.68 -4.80
C VAL A 131 -11.56 9.14 -5.27
N MET A 132 -10.81 9.56 -6.28
CA MET A 132 -10.78 10.93 -6.83
C MET A 132 -11.80 11.12 -7.96
#